data_AF-A0A4R3NQC9-F1
#
_entry.id   AF-A0A4R3NQC9-F1
#
_cell.length_a   1.000
_cell.length_b   1.000
_cell.length_c   1.000
_cell.angle_alpha   90.00
_cell.angle_beta   90.00
_cell.angle_gamma   90.00
#
_symmetry.space_group_name_H-M   'P 1'
#
loop_
_entity.id
_entity.type
_entity.pdbx_description
1 polymer ?
#
loop_
_entity_poly.entity_id
_entity_poly.type
_entity_poly.pdbx_seq_one_letter_code
_entity_poly.pdbx_strand_id
1 'polypeptide(L)'
;MVKAMASFKIQIRFSRMCRVTAYPPYLPYRPIGTKLFNKNNKSQNLLWEGNSQNGKQTANLGRKWDAMQKLTIKELLTWAFTEELCKEGAGTSFGPPMIRSAWAAMAEVEALGTMVDRSPNSYGVIPGFVDAGEPHEDALKVADAVRALTREGFDIPEGWQPFPEWEDERGLIADEVERVLEQERARGERQTGRYAYNLIVACAVLKRGPDWWAERPTEHMVMRRGSPAWFVQKRMKDSFGQWHFYEADGFDRRARRPMKGAYRKYELAEPVRGAVLSRIDWMVWQAALQLLERELLGRTKEYHLVPMRFSFAPWKSAVRAKVSEQVIEIA
;
A
#
# COMPACT_ATOMS: atom_id res chain seq x y z
N MET A 1 -20.86 19.01 -24.21
CA MET A 1 -20.93 18.35 -22.89
C MET A 1 -19.54 18.38 -22.26
N VAL A 2 -19.33 19.26 -21.29
CA VAL A 2 -18.01 19.55 -20.69
C VAL A 2 -17.66 18.47 -19.66
N LYS A 3 -16.53 17.78 -19.85
CA LYS A 3 -15.97 16.81 -18.89
C LYS A 3 -15.47 17.54 -17.65
N ALA A 4 -16.12 17.33 -16.51
CA ALA A 4 -15.62 17.76 -15.21
C ALA A 4 -14.50 16.81 -14.74
N MET A 5 -13.26 17.29 -14.70
CA MET A 5 -12.17 16.63 -14.00
C MET A 5 -12.31 16.92 -12.49
N ALA A 6 -12.83 15.97 -11.73
CA ALA A 6 -12.85 16.03 -10.27
C ALA A 6 -11.41 15.97 -9.73
N SER A 7 -10.99 17.05 -9.06
CA SER A 7 -9.71 17.12 -8.35
C SER A 7 -9.79 16.23 -7.10
N PHE A 8 -8.97 15.18 -7.05
CA PHE A 8 -8.83 14.30 -5.88
C PHE A 8 -8.24 15.09 -4.70
N LYS A 9 -9.01 15.26 -3.63
CA LYS A 9 -8.51 15.67 -2.31
C LYS A 9 -8.70 14.50 -1.36
N ILE A 10 -7.61 13.90 -0.90
CA ILE A 10 -7.66 13.04 0.28
C ILE A 10 -7.84 13.99 1.46
N GLN A 11 -8.99 13.91 2.12
CA GLN A 11 -9.31 14.77 3.24
C GLN A 11 -8.77 14.10 4.52
N ILE A 12 -7.52 14.40 4.86
CA ILE A 12 -6.99 14.05 6.18
C ILE A 12 -7.72 14.95 7.19
N ARG A 13 -8.64 14.39 7.98
CA ARG A 13 -9.27 15.11 9.09
C ARG A 13 -8.27 15.26 10.22
N PHE A 14 -7.64 16.43 10.31
CA PHE A 14 -6.83 16.79 11.48
C PHE A 14 -7.75 17.13 12.64
N SER A 15 -7.81 16.28 13.66
CA SER A 15 -8.59 16.51 14.88
C SER A 15 -7.88 17.44 15.90
N ARG A 16 -6.82 18.17 15.49
CA ARG A 16 -6.19 19.21 16.30
C ARG A 16 -5.99 20.50 15.50
N MET A 17 -6.51 21.59 16.06
CA MET A 17 -6.36 22.96 15.58
C MET A 17 -4.87 23.33 15.40
N CYS A 18 -4.39 23.24 14.16
CA CYS A 18 -3.33 24.10 13.64
C CYS A 18 -3.86 24.71 12.34
N ARG A 19 -4.37 25.95 12.42
CA ARG A 19 -4.60 26.78 11.22
C ARG A 19 -3.24 27.07 10.61
N VAL A 20 -2.95 26.50 9.45
CA VAL A 20 -1.87 26.94 8.58
C VAL A 20 -2.39 27.02 7.15
N THR A 21 -2.07 28.14 6.53
CA THR A 21 -2.52 28.70 5.26
C THR A 21 -2.47 27.73 4.08
N ALA A 22 -3.53 27.80 3.26
CA ALA A 22 -3.60 27.15 1.96
C ALA A 22 -2.47 27.65 1.05
N TYR A 23 -1.65 26.73 0.55
CA TYR A 23 -0.83 27.00 -0.64
C TYR A 23 -1.73 27.03 -1.89
N PRO A 24 -1.42 27.89 -2.88
CA PRO A 24 -2.22 28.05 -4.08
C PRO A 24 -2.22 26.77 -4.93
N PRO A 25 -3.26 26.56 -5.76
CA PRO A 25 -3.32 25.45 -6.69
C PRO A 25 -2.16 25.54 -7.68
N TYR A 26 -1.44 24.43 -7.85
CA TYR A 26 -0.43 24.24 -8.88
C TYR A 26 -0.95 24.72 -10.25
N LEU A 27 -0.26 25.69 -10.84
CA LEU A 27 -0.51 26.16 -12.20
C LEU A 27 -0.28 25.01 -13.21
N PRO A 28 -1.06 24.93 -14.30
CA PRO A 28 -0.85 23.95 -15.35
C PRO A 28 0.44 24.26 -16.13
N TYR A 29 1.28 23.25 -16.28
CA TYR A 29 2.50 23.25 -17.07
C TYR A 29 2.18 23.47 -18.56
N ARG A 30 2.76 24.50 -19.19
CA ARG A 30 2.76 24.68 -20.67
C ARG A 30 3.93 23.87 -21.27
N PRO A 31 3.71 23.09 -22.35
CA PRO A 31 4.81 22.41 -23.02
C PRO A 31 5.63 23.40 -23.84
N ILE A 32 6.95 23.42 -23.62
CA ILE A 32 7.92 24.12 -24.47
C ILE A 32 8.46 23.10 -25.47
N GLY A 33 8.27 23.41 -26.77
CA GLY A 33 9.23 23.18 -27.86
C GLY A 33 9.74 21.75 -28.09
N THR A 34 9.15 21.10 -29.08
CA THR A 34 9.74 19.96 -29.80
C THR A 34 11.08 20.35 -30.45
N LYS A 35 12.15 19.64 -30.09
CA LYS A 35 13.32 19.48 -30.96
C LYS A 35 13.71 17.99 -31.02
N LEU A 36 13.38 17.41 -32.18
CA LEU A 36 14.14 16.41 -32.94
C LEU A 36 15.26 15.70 -32.18
N PHE A 37 15.06 14.41 -31.87
CA PHE A 37 16.18 13.49 -31.75
C PHE A 37 15.91 12.18 -32.47
N ASN A 38 16.98 11.73 -33.10
CA ASN A 38 17.08 10.88 -34.27
C ASN A 38 17.03 9.39 -33.92
N LYS A 39 16.49 8.59 -34.83
CA LYS A 39 16.47 7.12 -34.80
C LYS A 39 17.89 6.57 -34.98
N ASN A 40 18.31 5.63 -34.14
CA ASN A 40 19.12 4.45 -34.49
C ASN A 40 19.26 3.55 -33.25
N ASN A 41 18.53 2.44 -33.13
CA ASN A 41 18.76 1.12 -33.72
C ASN A 41 19.60 0.20 -32.83
N LYS A 42 19.00 -0.94 -32.47
CA LYS A 42 19.54 -2.30 -32.28
C LYS A 42 19.34 -2.94 -30.90
N SER A 43 18.42 -3.89 -30.94
CA SER A 43 18.26 -5.07 -30.09
C SER A 43 19.59 -5.77 -29.81
N GLN A 44 19.84 -6.12 -28.54
CA GLN A 44 20.58 -7.34 -28.18
C GLN A 44 20.05 -7.90 -26.86
N ASN A 45 19.54 -9.14 -26.96
CA ASN A 45 19.47 -10.12 -25.88
C ASN A 45 20.89 -10.44 -25.38
N LEU A 46 21.05 -10.68 -24.07
CA LEU A 46 22.07 -11.54 -23.44
C LEU A 46 21.62 -11.75 -21.97
N LEU A 47 21.13 -12.93 -21.60
CA LEU A 47 21.90 -14.01 -20.95
C LEU A 47 22.69 -13.51 -19.73
N TRP A 48 22.09 -13.68 -18.54
CA TRP A 48 22.76 -13.55 -17.25
C TRP A 48 23.52 -14.86 -16.97
N GLU A 49 24.78 -14.93 -17.39
CA GLU A 49 25.74 -15.89 -16.84
C GLU A 49 26.40 -15.30 -15.60
N GLY A 50 26.49 -16.14 -14.56
CA GLY A 50 27.08 -15.78 -13.28
C GLY A 50 28.59 -15.59 -13.36
N ASN A 51 29.10 -14.62 -12.62
CA ASN A 51 30.51 -14.58 -12.28
C ASN A 51 30.67 -14.32 -10.78
N SER A 52 30.96 -15.41 -10.08
CA SER A 52 31.45 -15.46 -8.71
C SER A 52 32.92 -15.05 -8.71
N GLN A 53 33.24 -13.90 -8.12
CA GLN A 53 34.57 -13.69 -7.56
C GLN A 53 34.47 -13.04 -6.18
N ASN A 54 34.97 -13.81 -5.21
CA ASN A 54 35.31 -13.41 -3.86
C ASN A 54 36.20 -12.15 -3.86
N GLY A 55 35.71 -11.09 -3.24
CA GLY A 55 36.51 -9.95 -2.81
C GLY A 55 36.05 -9.53 -1.44
N LYS A 56 36.76 -9.96 -0.40
CA LYS A 56 36.62 -9.45 0.97
C LYS A 56 36.80 -7.93 0.94
N GLN A 57 35.71 -7.18 1.06
CA GLN A 57 35.73 -5.77 1.44
C GLN A 57 35.02 -5.62 2.78
N THR A 58 35.78 -5.84 3.85
CA THR A 58 35.54 -5.21 5.13
C THR A 58 35.86 -3.72 4.98
N ALA A 59 34.92 -2.96 4.40
CA ALA A 59 35.00 -1.51 4.33
C ALA A 59 34.10 -0.92 5.42
N ASN A 60 34.57 -1.04 6.67
CA ASN A 60 34.13 -0.18 7.76
C ASN A 60 34.82 1.18 7.55
N LEU A 61 34.36 1.92 6.53
CA LEU A 61 34.79 3.28 6.26
C LEU A 61 33.90 4.21 7.07
N GLY A 62 34.46 4.76 8.14
CA GLY A 62 33.92 5.91 8.83
C GLY A 62 33.63 7.00 7.80
N ARG A 63 32.35 7.19 7.50
CA ARG A 63 31.90 8.32 6.69
C ARG A 63 32.00 9.54 7.59
N LYS A 64 33.06 10.32 7.37
CA LYS A 64 33.21 11.64 7.98
C LYS A 64 32.20 12.57 7.31
N TRP A 65 31.11 12.88 8.02
CA TRP A 65 29.98 13.65 7.51
C TRP A 65 30.07 15.12 7.93
N ASP A 66 30.86 15.92 7.21
CA ASP A 66 30.94 17.37 7.48
C ASP A 66 29.86 18.18 6.71
N ALA A 67 28.89 17.52 6.06
CA ALA A 67 27.79 18.17 5.32
C ALA A 67 26.44 17.47 5.51
N MET A 68 25.37 18.26 5.69
CA MET A 68 23.98 17.78 5.77
C MET A 68 23.63 16.88 4.58
N GLN A 69 23.22 15.65 4.88
CA GLN A 69 22.87 14.67 3.85
C GLN A 69 21.46 14.91 3.31
N LYS A 70 21.31 14.92 1.99
CA LYS A 70 20.00 15.05 1.34
C LYS A 70 19.36 13.68 1.15
N LEU A 71 18.18 13.45 1.75
CA LEU A 71 17.43 12.21 1.64
C LEU A 71 15.95 12.49 1.37
N THR A 72 15.28 11.58 0.67
CA THR A 72 13.82 11.53 0.62
C THR A 72 13.24 10.95 1.90
N ILE A 73 11.95 11.18 2.16
CA ILE A 73 11.27 10.60 3.34
C ILE A 73 11.36 9.06 3.39
N LYS A 74 11.35 8.38 2.23
CA LYS A 74 11.49 6.93 2.16
C LYS A 74 12.87 6.45 2.59
N GLU A 75 13.91 7.10 2.08
CA GLU A 75 15.30 6.77 2.42
C GLU A 75 15.56 7.03 3.91
N LEU A 76 15.05 8.14 4.45
CA LEU A 76 15.16 8.45 5.88
C LEU A 76 14.47 7.38 6.74
N LEU A 77 13.25 6.96 6.38
CA LEU A 77 12.54 5.90 7.09
C LEU A 77 13.28 4.56 7.02
N THR A 78 13.77 4.16 5.84
CA THR A 78 14.52 2.92 5.70
C THR A 78 15.80 2.94 6.54
N TRP A 79 16.58 4.03 6.49
CA TRP A 79 17.76 4.20 7.35
C TRP A 79 17.39 4.10 8.83
N ALA A 80 16.39 4.86 9.28
CA ALA A 80 15.98 4.86 10.67
C ALA A 80 15.57 3.45 11.15
N PHE A 81 14.69 2.76 10.41
CA PHE A 81 14.15 1.47 10.85
C PHE A 81 15.06 0.26 10.61
N THR A 82 16.04 0.33 9.70
CA THR A 82 16.93 -0.81 9.41
C THR A 82 18.33 -0.67 9.98
N GLU A 83 18.82 0.55 10.18
CA GLU A 83 20.20 0.80 10.61
C GLU A 83 20.29 1.37 12.03
N GLU A 84 19.34 2.21 12.46
CA GLU A 84 19.43 2.93 13.73
C GLU A 84 18.54 2.37 14.84
N LEU A 85 17.24 2.20 14.59
CA LEU A 85 16.30 1.78 15.63
C LEU A 85 16.48 0.32 16.04
N CYS A 86 17.16 -0.50 15.23
CA CYS A 86 17.57 -1.85 15.61
C CYS A 86 18.68 -1.84 16.66
N LYS A 87 19.35 -0.70 16.92
CA LYS A 87 20.33 -0.56 18.00
C LYS A 87 19.67 -0.50 19.37
N GLU A 88 18.42 -0.06 19.46
CA GLU A 88 17.67 -0.08 20.73
C GLU A 88 17.41 -1.53 21.16
N GLY A 89 18.00 -1.93 22.29
CA GLY A 89 17.98 -3.30 22.79
C GLY A 89 18.97 -4.24 22.10
N ALA A 90 19.86 -3.72 21.26
CA ALA A 90 20.96 -4.52 20.71
C ALA A 90 21.94 -4.90 21.83
N GLY A 91 22.40 -6.15 21.83
CA GLY A 91 23.30 -6.67 22.87
C GLY A 91 22.64 -6.97 24.23
N THR A 92 21.36 -6.67 24.43
CA THR A 92 20.58 -7.10 25.61
C THR A 92 19.84 -8.39 25.31
N SER A 93 20.52 -9.54 25.39
CA SER A 93 19.82 -10.83 25.47
C SER A 93 19.11 -10.94 26.82
N PHE A 94 17.90 -11.49 26.82
CA PHE A 94 17.04 -11.70 27.99
C PHE A 94 17.79 -12.38 29.15
N GLY A 95 18.14 -11.59 30.16
CA GLY A 95 18.77 -12.06 31.39
C GLY A 95 18.93 -10.91 32.39
N PRO A 96 19.22 -11.19 33.67
CA PRO A 96 19.51 -10.15 34.66
C PRO A 96 20.56 -9.17 34.11
N PRO A 97 20.55 -7.88 34.52
CA PRO A 97 21.23 -6.77 33.84
C PRO A 97 22.77 -6.82 33.74
N MET A 98 23.41 -7.97 34.00
CA MET A 98 24.84 -8.16 34.15
C MET A 98 25.56 -8.94 33.04
N ILE A 99 24.90 -9.51 32.02
CA ILE A 99 25.61 -10.30 30.99
C ILE A 99 25.46 -9.68 29.60
N ARG A 100 26.44 -8.84 29.25
CA ARG A 100 26.55 -8.09 27.99
C ARG A 100 27.63 -8.69 27.08
N SER A 101 27.46 -9.89 26.53
CA SER A 101 28.45 -10.38 25.57
C SER A 101 27.86 -11.21 24.44
N ALA A 102 28.47 -11.07 23.25
CA ALA A 102 28.21 -11.88 22.07
C ALA A 102 28.34 -13.40 22.33
N TRP A 103 29.00 -13.79 23.43
CA TRP A 103 29.15 -15.18 23.86
C TRP A 103 27.84 -15.78 24.39
N ALA A 104 26.98 -14.98 25.02
CA ALA A 104 25.66 -15.44 25.47
C ALA A 104 24.74 -15.79 24.29
N ALA A 105 24.79 -15.01 23.22
CA ALA A 105 24.07 -15.32 21.98
C ALA A 105 24.60 -16.60 21.30
N MET A 106 25.91 -16.87 21.37
CA MET A 106 26.48 -18.14 20.89
C MET A 106 26.07 -19.32 21.78
N ALA A 107 26.02 -19.14 23.10
CA ALA A 107 25.57 -20.18 24.04
C ALA A 107 24.09 -20.54 23.85
N GLU A 108 23.23 -19.58 23.48
CA GLU A 108 21.82 -19.83 23.15
C GLU A 108 21.68 -20.65 21.84
N VAL A 109 22.47 -20.32 20.82
CA VAL A 109 22.51 -21.08 19.56
C VAL A 109 23.08 -22.49 19.78
N GLU A 110 24.09 -22.64 20.64
CA GLU A 110 24.66 -23.91 21.04
C GLU A 110 23.65 -24.77 21.82
N ALA A 111 22.87 -24.16 22.72
CA ALA A 111 21.90 -24.87 23.56
C ALA A 111 20.66 -25.34 22.79
N LEU A 112 20.16 -24.55 21.82
CA LEU A 112 18.90 -24.82 21.11
C LEU A 112 19.11 -25.34 19.68
N GLY A 113 20.35 -25.38 19.19
CA GLY A 113 20.70 -25.78 17.83
C GLY A 113 20.07 -24.92 16.73
N THR A 114 19.38 -23.84 17.11
CA THR A 114 18.59 -22.98 16.25
C THR A 114 18.59 -21.56 16.81
N MET A 115 18.49 -20.57 15.92
CA MET A 115 18.41 -19.17 16.30
C MET A 115 17.04 -18.89 16.93
N VAL A 116 17.01 -18.45 18.19
CA VAL A 116 15.78 -18.07 18.88
C VAL A 116 15.23 -16.80 18.26
N ASP A 117 13.95 -16.84 17.89
CA ASP A 117 13.24 -15.67 17.36
C ASP A 117 13.21 -14.57 18.42
N ARG A 118 13.75 -13.40 18.10
CA ARG A 118 13.79 -12.26 19.01
C ARG A 118 12.47 -11.51 18.90
N SER A 119 11.92 -11.11 20.04
CA SER A 119 10.75 -10.24 20.03
C SER A 119 11.12 -8.85 19.48
N PRO A 120 10.27 -8.22 18.64
CA PRO A 120 10.47 -6.85 18.22
C PRO A 120 10.58 -5.88 19.40
N ASN A 121 11.37 -4.81 19.25
CA ASN A 121 11.51 -3.75 20.25
C ASN A 121 10.30 -2.80 20.26
N SER A 122 10.42 -1.71 21.04
CA SER A 122 9.37 -0.69 21.24
C SER A 122 8.94 0.03 19.94
N TYR A 123 9.71 -0.11 18.86
CA TYR A 123 9.42 0.42 17.53
C TYR A 123 8.97 -0.64 16.52
N GLY A 124 8.86 -1.91 16.94
CA GLY A 124 8.49 -3.02 16.06
C GLY A 124 9.63 -3.51 15.16
N VAL A 125 10.89 -3.23 15.53
CA VAL A 125 12.09 -3.69 14.81
C VAL A 125 12.81 -4.77 15.63
N ILE A 126 13.39 -5.77 14.95
CA ILE A 126 14.20 -6.79 15.62
C ILE A 126 15.56 -6.18 16.03
N PRO A 127 15.95 -6.21 17.32
CA PRO A 127 17.23 -5.68 17.76
C PRO A 127 18.43 -6.40 17.15
N GLY A 128 19.47 -5.64 16.84
CA GLY A 128 20.74 -6.14 16.34
C GLY A 128 21.43 -7.12 17.31
N PHE A 129 22.26 -8.01 16.77
CA PHE A 129 23.02 -8.97 17.56
C PHE A 129 24.19 -8.34 18.30
N VAL A 130 24.79 -7.31 17.71
CA VAL A 130 25.96 -6.62 18.23
C VAL A 130 25.52 -5.29 18.81
N ASP A 131 26.02 -4.96 20.00
CA ASP A 131 25.88 -3.62 20.57
C ASP A 131 26.61 -2.62 19.66
N ALA A 132 25.83 -1.82 18.95
CA ALA A 132 26.31 -0.81 17.99
C ALA A 132 26.14 0.62 18.56
N GLY A 133 25.99 0.74 19.88
CA GLY A 133 25.78 2.00 20.57
C GLY A 133 24.33 2.48 20.55
N GLU A 134 24.12 3.73 20.95
CA GLU A 134 22.79 4.33 21.03
C GLU A 134 22.24 4.69 19.63
N PRO A 135 20.92 4.58 19.40
CA PRO A 135 20.29 5.07 18.19
C PRO A 135 20.52 6.56 17.98
N HIS A 136 20.70 6.97 16.73
CA HIS A 136 20.85 8.38 16.38
C HIS A 136 19.62 9.23 16.76
N GLU A 137 19.83 10.47 17.23
CA GLU A 137 18.75 11.36 17.71
C GLU A 137 17.67 11.61 16.64
N ASP A 138 18.08 11.81 15.38
CA ASP A 138 17.12 11.99 14.29
C ASP A 138 16.31 10.72 14.00
N ALA A 139 16.85 9.52 14.23
CA ALA A 139 16.09 8.28 14.09
C ALA A 139 15.01 8.16 15.17
N LEU A 140 15.30 8.60 16.40
CA LEU A 140 14.31 8.66 17.48
C LEU A 140 13.18 9.65 17.14
N LYS A 141 13.50 10.82 16.58
CA LYS A 141 12.47 11.78 16.10
C LYS A 141 11.61 11.20 14.99
N VAL A 142 12.22 10.46 14.06
CA VAL A 142 11.49 9.73 13.01
C VAL A 142 10.55 8.70 13.64
N ALA A 143 11.02 7.92 14.60
CA ALA A 143 10.21 6.94 15.30
C ALA A 143 9.01 7.56 16.02
N ASP A 144 9.21 8.71 16.68
CA ASP A 144 8.14 9.43 17.36
C ASP A 144 7.11 10.00 16.39
N ALA A 145 7.54 10.56 15.25
CA ALA A 145 6.63 11.02 14.20
C ALA A 145 5.81 9.86 13.60
N VAL A 146 6.45 8.72 13.35
CA VAL A 146 5.75 7.50 12.87
C VAL A 146 4.76 7.01 13.93
N ARG A 147 5.15 6.96 15.20
CA ARG A 147 4.27 6.58 16.32
C ARG A 147 3.08 7.54 16.47
N ALA A 148 3.25 8.83 16.15
CA ALA A 148 2.18 9.82 16.17
C ALA A 148 1.06 9.50 15.16
N LEU A 149 1.34 8.80 14.05
CA LEU A 149 0.33 8.35 13.09
C LEU A 149 -0.78 7.50 13.73
N THR A 150 -0.49 6.82 14.85
CA THR A 150 -1.51 6.03 15.58
C THR A 150 -2.64 6.87 16.17
N ARG A 151 -2.48 8.19 16.19
CA ARG A 151 -3.46 9.18 16.65
C ARG A 151 -4.17 9.89 15.50
N GLU A 152 -3.77 9.63 14.26
CA GLU A 152 -4.34 10.22 13.05
C GLU A 152 -5.37 9.27 12.43
N GLY A 153 -6.31 9.84 11.67
CA GLY A 153 -7.31 9.11 10.89
C GLY A 153 -6.98 9.14 9.40
N PHE A 154 -7.16 8.00 8.71
CA PHE A 154 -7.00 7.89 7.27
C PHE A 154 -8.33 7.47 6.64
N ASP A 155 -9.05 8.45 6.12
CA ASP A 155 -10.37 8.24 5.52
C ASP A 155 -10.27 7.95 4.02
N ILE A 156 -11.12 7.02 3.57
CA ILE A 156 -11.31 6.73 2.15
C ILE A 156 -12.37 7.70 1.60
N PRO A 157 -12.07 8.50 0.56
CA PRO A 157 -13.03 9.45 -0.01
C PRO A 157 -14.34 8.78 -0.46
N GLU A 158 -15.44 9.51 -0.31
CA GLU A 158 -16.72 9.11 -0.88
C GLU A 158 -16.63 9.08 -2.42
N GLY A 159 -17.26 8.09 -3.05
CA GLY A 159 -17.19 7.88 -4.50
C GLY A 159 -15.80 7.51 -5.03
N TRP A 160 -14.88 7.09 -4.16
CA TRP A 160 -13.58 6.59 -4.60
C TRP A 160 -13.73 5.34 -5.47
N GLN A 161 -13.27 5.43 -6.72
CA GLN A 161 -13.22 4.32 -7.65
C GLN A 161 -11.80 3.74 -7.70
N PRO A 162 -11.54 2.57 -7.09
CA PRO A 162 -10.24 1.94 -7.11
C PRO A 162 -9.83 1.55 -8.52
N PHE A 163 -10.73 1.01 -9.35
CA PHE A 163 -10.42 0.43 -10.67
C PHE A 163 -11.08 1.16 -11.86
N PRO A 164 -10.75 2.45 -12.11
CA PRO A 164 -11.32 3.18 -13.24
C PRO A 164 -10.93 2.61 -14.61
N GLU A 165 -9.91 1.75 -14.67
CA GLU A 165 -9.46 1.07 -15.87
C GLU A 165 -10.24 -0.21 -16.22
N TRP A 166 -11.03 -0.74 -15.28
CA TRP A 166 -11.81 -1.95 -15.51
C TRP A 166 -13.18 -1.56 -16.03
N GLU A 167 -13.51 -2.03 -17.22
CA GLU A 167 -14.89 -1.98 -17.71
C GLU A 167 -15.76 -2.87 -16.83
N ASP A 168 -16.93 -2.37 -16.46
CA ASP A 168 -17.87 -3.06 -15.58
C ASP A 168 -19.29 -2.88 -16.13
N GLU A 169 -19.59 -3.58 -17.23
CA GLU A 169 -20.88 -3.47 -17.91
C GLU A 169 -22.06 -3.90 -17.03
N ARG A 170 -21.80 -4.79 -16.06
CA ARG A 170 -22.82 -5.41 -15.20
C ARG A 170 -22.89 -4.83 -13.80
N GLY A 171 -21.99 -3.93 -13.45
CA GLY A 171 -21.90 -3.34 -12.10
C GLY A 171 -21.35 -4.31 -11.04
N LEU A 172 -20.84 -5.49 -11.42
CA LEU A 172 -20.40 -6.51 -10.47
C LEU A 172 -19.16 -6.07 -9.70
N ILE A 173 -18.24 -5.39 -10.38
CA ILE A 173 -17.02 -4.87 -9.76
C ILE A 173 -17.38 -3.71 -8.85
N ALA A 174 -18.22 -2.78 -9.31
CA ALA A 174 -18.69 -1.63 -8.56
C ALA A 174 -19.42 -2.05 -7.27
N ASP A 175 -20.30 -3.05 -7.34
CA ASP A 175 -21.05 -3.57 -6.19
C ASP A 175 -20.11 -4.20 -5.14
N GLU A 176 -19.15 -5.03 -5.56
CA GLU A 176 -18.20 -5.64 -4.62
C GLU A 176 -17.22 -4.60 -4.06
N VAL A 177 -16.79 -3.63 -4.87
CA VAL A 177 -16.00 -2.49 -4.39
C VAL A 177 -16.75 -1.74 -3.30
N GLU A 178 -18.00 -1.33 -3.53
CA GLU A 178 -18.76 -0.55 -2.55
C GLU A 178 -18.95 -1.33 -1.26
N ARG A 179 -19.23 -2.63 -1.34
CA ARG A 179 -19.30 -3.52 -0.18
C ARG A 179 -18.00 -3.55 0.64
N VAL A 180 -16.84 -3.58 -0.03
CA VAL A 180 -15.54 -3.53 0.65
C VAL A 180 -15.31 -2.15 1.25
N LEU A 181 -15.62 -1.07 0.52
CA LEU A 181 -15.44 0.30 1.00
C LEU A 181 -16.33 0.61 2.20
N GLU A 182 -17.57 0.13 2.24
CA GLU A 182 -18.47 0.27 3.39
C GLU A 182 -17.85 -0.32 4.66
N GLN A 183 -17.25 -1.51 4.56
CA GLN A 183 -16.57 -2.15 5.68
C GLN A 183 -15.31 -1.40 6.10
N GLU A 184 -14.53 -0.90 5.15
CA GLU A 184 -13.30 -0.17 5.46
C GLU A 184 -13.59 1.22 6.05
N ARG A 185 -14.63 1.91 5.57
CA ARG A 185 -15.10 3.20 6.13
C ARG A 185 -15.70 3.05 7.53
N ALA A 186 -16.23 1.87 7.87
CA ALA A 186 -16.72 1.59 9.21
C ALA A 186 -15.60 1.46 10.27
N ARG A 187 -14.32 1.41 9.85
CA ARG A 187 -13.19 1.38 10.79
C ARG A 187 -13.03 2.74 11.47
N GLY A 188 -12.83 2.74 12.79
CA GLY A 188 -12.59 3.97 13.54
C GLY A 188 -11.21 4.57 13.27
N GLU A 189 -11.07 5.89 13.44
CA GLU A 189 -9.84 6.66 13.18
C GLU A 189 -8.59 6.01 13.80
N ARG A 190 -8.66 5.64 15.09
CA ARG A 190 -7.54 4.99 15.81
C ARG A 190 -7.08 3.68 15.16
N GLN A 191 -7.99 2.91 14.56
CA GLN A 191 -7.64 1.67 13.87
C GLN A 191 -6.92 1.97 12.56
N THR A 192 -7.38 2.97 11.81
CA THR A 192 -6.73 3.41 10.57
C THR A 192 -5.34 4.00 10.80
N GLY A 193 -5.14 4.77 11.88
CA GLY A 193 -3.83 5.29 12.25
C GLY A 193 -2.82 4.21 12.65
N ARG A 194 -3.26 3.21 13.44
CA ARG A 194 -2.43 2.03 13.76
C ARG A 194 -2.08 1.22 12.52
N TYR A 195 -3.02 1.11 11.60
CA TYR A 195 -2.79 0.46 10.32
C TYR A 195 -1.70 1.17 9.51
N ALA A 196 -1.78 2.50 9.40
CA ALA A 196 -0.77 3.31 8.73
C ALA A 196 0.61 3.18 9.38
N TYR A 197 0.69 3.19 10.72
CA TYR A 197 1.94 2.92 11.47
C TYR A 197 2.57 1.60 11.04
N ASN A 198 1.82 0.49 11.12
CA ASN A 198 2.34 -0.84 10.78
C ASN A 198 2.79 -0.92 9.32
N LEU A 199 2.02 -0.31 8.42
CA LEU A 199 2.31 -0.28 6.99
C LEU A 199 3.62 0.46 6.70
N ILE A 200 3.86 1.61 7.34
CA ILE A 200 5.09 2.40 7.19
C ILE A 200 6.30 1.60 7.68
N VAL A 201 6.21 1.03 8.88
CA VAL A 201 7.29 0.22 9.48
C VAL A 201 7.64 -0.95 8.56
N ALA A 202 6.64 -1.72 8.14
CA ALA A 202 6.83 -2.87 7.25
C ALA A 202 7.48 -2.46 5.91
N CYS A 203 7.00 -1.37 5.28
CA CYS A 203 7.56 -0.89 4.02
C CYS A 203 8.99 -0.36 4.17
N ALA A 204 9.30 0.31 5.27
CA ALA A 204 10.63 0.83 5.56
C ALA A 204 11.64 -0.32 5.75
N VAL A 205 11.26 -1.36 6.52
CA VAL A 205 12.08 -2.55 6.78
C VAL A 205 12.27 -3.39 5.51
N LEU A 206 11.21 -3.62 4.75
CA LEU A 206 11.26 -4.40 3.50
C LEU A 206 11.87 -3.62 2.33
N LYS A 207 12.17 -2.32 2.51
CA LYS A 207 12.71 -1.42 1.48
C LYS A 207 11.86 -1.37 0.21
N ARG A 208 10.55 -1.60 0.34
CA ARG A 208 9.58 -1.59 -0.75
C ARG A 208 8.22 -1.07 -0.28
N GLY A 209 7.49 -0.42 -1.17
CA GLY A 209 6.10 -0.03 -0.90
C GLY A 209 5.14 -1.21 -0.98
N PRO A 210 3.86 -1.01 -0.59
CA PRO A 210 2.82 -2.00 -0.82
C PRO A 210 2.64 -2.21 -2.33
N ASP A 211 2.23 -3.41 -2.71
CA ASP A 211 1.83 -3.66 -4.09
C ASP A 211 0.40 -3.13 -4.30
N TRP A 212 0.16 -2.52 -5.46
CA TRP A 212 -1.14 -1.99 -5.89
C TRP A 212 -1.61 -2.62 -7.20
N TRP A 213 -0.77 -3.46 -7.81
CA TRP A 213 -1.08 -4.13 -9.04
C TRP A 213 -2.25 -5.11 -8.81
N ALA A 214 -3.13 -5.17 -9.81
CA ALA A 214 -4.27 -6.06 -9.80
C ALA A 214 -4.66 -6.41 -11.22
N GLU A 215 -5.04 -7.66 -11.42
CA GLU A 215 -5.62 -8.16 -12.66
C GLU A 215 -7.15 -8.04 -12.61
N ARG A 216 -7.77 -7.75 -13.76
CA ARG A 216 -9.23 -7.68 -13.86
C ARG A 216 -9.81 -9.08 -13.63
N PRO A 217 -10.77 -9.26 -12.71
CA PRO A 217 -11.42 -10.55 -12.52
C PRO A 217 -12.21 -10.96 -13.77
N THR A 218 -12.35 -12.26 -13.98
CA THR A 218 -13.25 -12.76 -15.04
C THR A 218 -14.68 -12.77 -14.53
N GLU A 219 -15.64 -12.45 -15.40
CA GLU A 219 -17.06 -12.60 -15.11
C GLU A 219 -17.56 -13.92 -15.71
N HIS A 220 -18.27 -14.74 -14.91
CA HIS A 220 -18.91 -15.94 -15.42
C HIS A 220 -20.39 -15.99 -15.07
N MET A 221 -21.14 -16.67 -15.94
CA MET A 221 -22.55 -16.94 -15.70
C MET A 221 -22.68 -18.02 -14.63
N VAL A 222 -23.57 -17.81 -13.66
CA VAL A 222 -23.79 -18.82 -12.62
C VAL A 222 -24.38 -20.09 -13.24
N MET A 223 -23.70 -21.21 -13.01
CA MET A 223 -24.08 -22.52 -13.54
C MET A 223 -24.61 -23.44 -12.43
N ARG A 224 -25.58 -24.30 -12.76
CA ARG A 224 -26.03 -25.41 -11.91
C ARG A 224 -26.01 -26.69 -12.71
N ARG A 225 -25.20 -27.67 -12.28
CA ARG A 225 -25.06 -28.98 -12.93
C ARG A 225 -24.72 -28.86 -14.43
N GLY A 226 -23.82 -27.94 -14.78
CA GLY A 226 -23.37 -27.72 -16.17
C GLY A 226 -24.35 -26.95 -17.06
N SER A 227 -25.50 -26.49 -16.55
CA SER A 227 -26.45 -25.64 -17.29
C SER A 227 -26.58 -24.25 -16.66
N PRO A 228 -26.91 -23.20 -17.44
CA PRO A 228 -27.18 -21.87 -16.90
C PRO A 228 -28.25 -21.91 -15.81
N ALA A 229 -27.93 -21.35 -14.64
CA ALA A 229 -28.90 -21.21 -13.57
C ALA A 229 -29.90 -20.08 -13.90
N TRP A 230 -31.17 -20.34 -13.63
CA TRP A 230 -32.24 -19.36 -13.74
C TRP A 230 -32.66 -18.93 -12.35
N PHE A 231 -32.84 -17.63 -12.18
CA PHE A 231 -33.20 -17.00 -10.93
C PHE A 231 -34.49 -16.22 -11.10
N VAL A 232 -35.34 -16.21 -10.09
CA VAL A 232 -36.54 -15.37 -10.08
C VAL A 232 -36.65 -14.71 -8.71
N GLN A 233 -36.92 -13.40 -8.68
CA GLN A 233 -37.21 -12.71 -7.44
C GLN A 233 -38.63 -13.08 -6.97
N LYS A 234 -38.73 -13.53 -5.73
CA LYS A 234 -40.01 -13.79 -5.05
C LYS A 234 -40.09 -12.95 -3.81
N ARG A 235 -41.32 -12.63 -3.41
CA ARG A 235 -41.63 -11.90 -2.19
C ARG A 235 -42.09 -12.90 -1.13
N MET A 236 -41.44 -12.93 0.03
CA MET A 236 -41.82 -13.77 1.17
C MET A 236 -42.05 -12.90 2.39
N LYS A 237 -43.00 -13.30 3.23
CA LYS A 237 -43.27 -12.69 4.52
C LYS A 237 -42.47 -13.46 5.58
N ASP A 238 -41.64 -12.76 6.36
CA ASP A 238 -40.90 -13.37 7.46
C ASP A 238 -41.82 -13.67 8.67
N SER A 239 -41.24 -14.27 9.72
CA SER A 239 -41.92 -14.57 10.99
C SER A 239 -42.42 -13.33 11.73
N PHE A 240 -41.85 -12.15 11.43
CA PHE A 240 -42.23 -10.86 12.03
C PHE A 240 -43.26 -10.10 11.17
N GLY A 241 -43.69 -10.69 10.06
CA GLY A 241 -44.65 -10.12 9.14
C GLY A 241 -44.10 -9.09 8.16
N GLN A 242 -42.78 -8.89 8.12
CA GLN A 242 -42.12 -8.02 7.15
C GLN A 242 -41.94 -8.73 5.82
N TRP A 243 -42.06 -7.98 4.73
CA TRP A 243 -41.90 -8.51 3.39
C TRP A 243 -40.48 -8.33 2.90
N HIS A 244 -39.85 -9.42 2.46
CA HIS A 244 -38.51 -9.42 1.89
C HIS A 244 -38.51 -10.04 0.50
N PHE A 245 -37.66 -9.52 -0.38
CA PHE A 245 -37.38 -10.15 -1.66
C PHE A 245 -36.28 -11.18 -1.46
N TYR A 246 -36.46 -12.37 -2.02
CA TYR A 246 -35.45 -13.40 -2.05
C TYR A 246 -35.34 -14.01 -3.44
N GLU A 247 -34.15 -14.47 -3.76
CA GLU A 247 -33.85 -15.11 -5.03
C GLU A 247 -34.19 -16.61 -4.92
N ALA A 248 -35.07 -17.10 -5.79
CA ALA A 248 -35.47 -18.51 -5.86
C ALA A 248 -35.03 -19.16 -7.18
N ASP A 249 -35.09 -20.49 -7.26
CA ASP A 249 -34.89 -21.21 -8.51
C ASP A 249 -35.96 -20.79 -9.52
N GLY A 250 -35.51 -20.16 -10.61
CA GLY A 250 -36.34 -19.66 -11.70
C GLY A 250 -36.59 -20.69 -12.79
N PHE A 251 -36.12 -21.93 -12.64
CA PHE A 251 -36.35 -23.00 -13.61
C PHE A 251 -37.52 -23.90 -13.19
N ASP A 252 -38.55 -24.00 -14.04
CA ASP A 252 -39.64 -24.94 -13.82
C ASP A 252 -39.22 -26.34 -14.30
N ARG A 253 -38.96 -27.25 -13.35
CA ARG A 253 -38.55 -28.64 -13.64
C ARG A 253 -39.63 -29.45 -14.34
N ARG A 254 -40.92 -29.14 -14.10
CA ARG A 254 -42.05 -29.87 -14.71
C ARG A 254 -42.24 -29.43 -16.16
N ALA A 255 -42.24 -28.12 -16.40
CA ALA A 255 -42.40 -27.56 -17.74
C ALA A 255 -41.09 -27.49 -18.55
N ARG A 256 -39.94 -27.83 -17.94
CA ARG A 256 -38.59 -27.77 -18.53
C ARG A 256 -38.26 -26.41 -19.19
N ARG A 257 -38.72 -25.31 -18.60
CA ARG A 257 -38.52 -23.96 -19.13
C ARG A 257 -38.33 -22.93 -18.00
N PRO A 258 -37.68 -21.78 -18.27
CA PRO A 258 -37.62 -20.69 -17.31
C PRO A 258 -39.02 -20.18 -16.95
N MET A 259 -39.21 -19.80 -15.68
CA MET A 259 -40.42 -19.14 -15.20
C MET A 259 -40.54 -17.73 -15.79
N LYS A 260 -41.76 -17.18 -15.80
CA LYS A 260 -41.97 -15.78 -16.22
C LYS A 260 -41.21 -14.84 -15.29
N GLY A 261 -40.37 -13.97 -15.86
CA GLY A 261 -39.52 -13.05 -15.10
C GLY A 261 -38.23 -13.69 -14.57
N ALA A 262 -37.92 -14.94 -14.96
CA ALA A 262 -36.63 -15.51 -14.63
C ALA A 262 -35.52 -14.83 -15.41
N TYR A 263 -34.38 -14.59 -14.76
CA TYR A 263 -33.18 -13.98 -15.33
C TYR A 263 -31.96 -14.86 -15.09
N ARG A 264 -30.87 -14.54 -15.79
CA ARG A 264 -29.56 -15.16 -15.60
C ARG A 264 -28.68 -14.24 -14.77
N LYS A 265 -27.89 -14.83 -13.89
CA LYS A 265 -26.99 -14.12 -12.99
C LYS A 265 -25.55 -14.33 -13.45
N TYR A 266 -24.75 -13.29 -13.24
CA TYR A 266 -23.31 -13.31 -13.41
C TYR A 266 -22.67 -13.04 -12.05
N GLU A 267 -21.48 -13.61 -11.85
CA GLU A 267 -20.66 -13.38 -10.67
C GLU A 267 -19.19 -13.23 -11.10
N LEU A 268 -18.39 -12.65 -10.22
CA LEU A 268 -16.95 -12.60 -10.41
C LEU A 268 -16.37 -13.98 -10.12
N ALA A 269 -15.50 -14.47 -11.00
CA ALA A 269 -14.76 -15.71 -10.83
C ALA A 269 -13.84 -15.65 -9.61
N GLU A 270 -13.18 -14.50 -9.44
CA GLU A 270 -12.33 -14.22 -8.29
C GLU A 270 -12.84 -13.00 -7.51
N PRO A 271 -12.77 -13.02 -6.16
CA PRO A 271 -13.13 -11.86 -5.35
C PRO A 271 -12.11 -10.72 -5.55
N VAL A 272 -12.60 -9.49 -5.77
CA VAL A 272 -11.74 -8.31 -5.95
C VAL A 272 -11.29 -7.66 -4.63
N ARG A 273 -11.73 -8.19 -3.47
CA ARG A 273 -11.41 -7.62 -2.15
C ARG A 273 -9.91 -7.37 -1.96
N GLY A 274 -9.08 -8.36 -2.27
CA GLY A 274 -7.63 -8.23 -2.11
C GLY A 274 -7.06 -7.06 -2.92
N ALA A 275 -7.49 -6.94 -4.18
CA ALA A 275 -7.08 -5.85 -5.05
C ALA A 275 -7.55 -4.47 -4.54
N VAL A 276 -8.76 -4.38 -3.95
CA VAL A 276 -9.27 -3.13 -3.36
C VAL A 276 -8.38 -2.73 -2.18
N LEU A 277 -8.09 -3.67 -1.29
CA LEU A 277 -7.23 -3.45 -0.13
C LEU A 277 -5.82 -3.02 -0.55
N SER A 278 -5.22 -3.67 -1.55
CA SER A 278 -3.92 -3.27 -2.09
C SER A 278 -3.88 -1.80 -2.56
N ARG A 279 -4.95 -1.30 -3.18
CA ARG A 279 -5.04 0.12 -3.59
C ARG A 279 -5.28 1.06 -2.42
N ILE A 280 -6.03 0.62 -1.41
CA ILE A 280 -6.18 1.36 -0.13
C ILE A 280 -4.81 1.48 0.55
N ASP A 281 -4.06 0.39 0.65
CA ASP A 281 -2.74 0.35 1.28
C ASP A 281 -1.78 1.32 0.62
N TRP A 282 -1.76 1.32 -0.72
CA TRP A 282 -0.97 2.28 -1.47
C TRP A 282 -1.34 3.72 -1.14
N MET A 283 -2.63 4.05 -1.09
CA MET A 283 -3.10 5.41 -0.78
C MET A 283 -2.77 5.82 0.66
N VAL A 284 -3.03 4.94 1.63
CA VAL A 284 -2.73 5.18 3.05
C VAL A 284 -1.23 5.37 3.23
N TRP A 285 -0.41 4.53 2.60
CA TRP A 285 1.05 4.66 2.63
C TRP A 285 1.53 5.98 2.04
N GLN A 286 1.05 6.36 0.85
CA GLN A 286 1.40 7.65 0.23
C GLN A 286 0.97 8.84 1.10
N ALA A 287 -0.22 8.78 1.70
CA ALA A 287 -0.73 9.85 2.57
C ALA A 287 0.09 9.97 3.86
N ALA A 288 0.43 8.83 4.47
CA ALA A 288 1.29 8.77 5.64
C ALA A 288 2.69 9.30 5.34
N LEU A 289 3.30 8.93 4.22
CA LEU A 289 4.60 9.48 3.79
C LEU A 289 4.53 11.00 3.60
N GLN A 290 3.48 11.51 2.97
CA GLN A 290 3.30 12.96 2.79
C GLN A 290 3.14 13.69 4.14
N LEU A 291 2.41 13.09 5.07
CA LEU A 291 2.24 13.63 6.42
C LEU A 291 3.58 13.65 7.18
N LEU A 292 4.33 12.54 7.15
CA LEU A 292 5.62 12.41 7.80
C LEU A 292 6.67 13.36 7.20
N GLU A 293 6.71 13.50 5.87
CA GLU A 293 7.60 14.46 5.21
C GLU A 293 7.36 15.87 5.73
N ARG A 294 6.09 16.28 5.82
CA ARG A 294 5.71 17.60 6.35
C ARG A 294 6.06 17.75 7.83
N GLU A 295 5.86 16.70 8.62
CA GLU A 295 6.13 16.74 10.06
C GLU A 295 7.63 16.80 10.36
N LEU A 296 8.45 16.07 9.61
CA LEU A 296 9.89 15.98 9.84
C LEU A 296 10.69 17.08 9.14
N LEU A 297 10.07 17.83 8.22
CA LEU A 297 10.72 18.93 7.52
C LEU A 297 11.28 19.97 8.50
N GLY A 298 12.60 20.12 8.52
CA GLY A 298 13.32 21.05 9.41
C GLY A 298 13.43 20.61 10.87
N ARG A 299 13.02 19.38 11.22
CA ARG A 299 13.17 18.83 12.59
C ARG A 299 14.39 17.93 12.76
N THR A 300 14.94 17.42 11.67
CA THR A 300 16.18 16.62 11.63
C THR A 300 17.41 17.53 11.68
N LYS A 301 18.44 17.13 12.43
CA LYS A 301 19.69 17.87 12.59
C LYS A 301 20.70 17.58 11.48
N GLU A 302 20.87 16.31 11.12
CA GLU A 302 21.91 15.86 10.18
C GLU A 302 21.39 15.68 8.75
N TYR A 303 20.10 15.40 8.63
CA TYR A 303 19.46 15.11 7.35
C TYR A 303 18.61 16.28 6.85
N HIS A 304 18.71 16.57 5.56
CA HIS A 304 17.85 17.48 4.84
C HIS A 304 16.85 16.69 3.99
N LEU A 305 15.56 16.81 4.32
CA LEU A 305 14.50 16.17 3.55
C LEU A 305 14.31 16.86 2.20
N VAL A 306 14.49 16.09 1.13
CA VAL A 306 14.18 16.50 -0.24
C VAL A 306 12.72 16.15 -0.54
N PRO A 307 11.91 17.11 -1.03
CA PRO A 307 10.53 16.86 -1.38
C PRO A 307 10.36 15.72 -2.38
N MET A 308 9.50 14.76 -2.04
CA MET A 308 9.13 13.66 -2.91
C MET A 308 7.84 13.96 -3.69
N ARG A 309 7.74 13.46 -4.93
CA ARG A 309 6.47 13.44 -5.66
C ARG A 309 5.62 12.25 -5.24
N PHE A 310 4.41 12.51 -4.75
CA PHE A 310 3.45 11.48 -4.37
C PHE A 310 2.55 11.12 -5.55
N SER A 311 2.34 9.82 -5.76
CA SER A 311 1.43 9.30 -6.77
C SER A 311 0.38 8.44 -6.08
N PHE A 312 -0.77 9.03 -5.77
CA PHE A 312 -1.84 8.37 -5.02
C PHE A 312 -2.61 7.31 -5.81
N ALA A 313 -2.60 7.42 -7.14
CA ALA A 313 -3.33 6.51 -8.03
C ALA A 313 -2.49 6.24 -9.29
N PRO A 314 -1.33 5.56 -9.17
CA PRO A 314 -0.44 5.28 -10.30
C PRO A 314 -1.14 4.52 -11.44
N TRP A 315 -2.12 3.67 -11.09
CA TRP A 315 -2.95 2.95 -12.05
C TRP A 315 -3.74 3.84 -13.00
N LYS A 316 -4.14 5.07 -12.60
CA LYS A 316 -4.82 6.02 -13.51
C LYS A 316 -3.93 6.47 -14.66
N SER A 317 -2.63 6.58 -14.40
CA SER A 317 -1.63 7.00 -15.40
C SER A 317 -1.28 5.85 -16.35
N ALA A 318 -1.31 4.59 -15.86
CA ALA A 318 -1.07 3.41 -16.69
C ALA A 318 -2.11 3.29 -17.83
N VAL A 319 -3.37 3.68 -17.58
CA VAL A 319 -4.41 3.76 -18.62
C VAL A 319 -4.02 4.73 -19.73
N ARG A 320 -3.49 5.90 -19.36
CA ARG A 320 -3.17 6.97 -20.32
C ARG A 320 -2.01 6.58 -21.24
N ALA A 321 -1.02 5.84 -20.74
CA ALA A 321 0.12 5.37 -21.53
C ALA A 321 -0.29 4.34 -22.60
N LYS A 322 -1.13 3.36 -22.24
CA LYS A 322 -1.64 2.36 -23.19
C LYS A 322 -2.47 2.99 -24.31
N VAL A 323 -3.31 3.99 -23.99
CA VAL A 323 -4.11 4.70 -25.01
C VAL A 323 -3.20 5.49 -25.97
N SER A 324 -2.10 6.09 -25.50
CA SER A 324 -1.18 6.80 -26.39
C SER A 324 -0.39 5.90 -27.33
N GLU A 325 -0.05 4.67 -26.91
CA GLU A 325 0.64 3.70 -27.79
C GLU A 325 -0.28 3.22 -28.92
N GLN A 326 -1.55 2.89 -28.61
CA GLN A 326 -2.52 2.44 -29.61
C GLN A 326 -2.86 3.52 -30.66
N VAL A 327 -2.83 4.80 -30.28
CA VAL A 327 -3.07 5.91 -31.24
C VAL A 327 -1.89 6.11 -32.19
N ILE A 328 -0.67 5.75 -31.78
CA ILE A 328 0.52 5.84 -32.64
C ILE A 328 0.57 4.67 -33.64
N GLU A 329 0.01 3.51 -33.31
CA GLU A 329 -0.03 2.35 -34.22
C GLU A 329 -1.15 2.41 -35.27
N ILE A 330 -2.15 3.27 -35.09
CA ILE A 330 -3.30 3.43 -36.02
C ILE A 330 -3.10 4.59 -37.01
N ALA A 331 -2.01 5.36 -36.89
CA ALA A 331 -1.70 6.53 -37.75
C ALA A 331 -0.58 6.23 -38.75
#